data_AF-A0A6J4NGM6-F1
#
_entry.id   AF-A0A6J4NGM6-F1
#
_cell.length_a   1.000
_cell.length_b   1.000
_cell.length_c   1.000
_cell.angle_alpha   90.00
_cell.angle_beta   90.00
_cell.angle_gamma   90.00
#
_symmetry.space_group_name_H-M   'P 1'
#
loop_
_entity.id
_entity.type
_entity.pdbx_description
1 polymer ?
#
loop_
_entity_poly.entity_id
_entity_poly.type
_entity_poly.pdbx_seq_one_letter_code
_entity_poly.pdbx_strand_id
1 'polypeptide(L)'
;MVAGSDAEGSPALVPDPDRRAPGRGAHVHPTPQCWQLAVRRKAFPRALRVRGQLSGALVEGHIASSFSPTGPLQHRPETGARSS
;
A
#
# COMPACT_ATOMS: atom_id res chain seq x y z
N MET A 1 -2.71 -1.13 -2.70
CA MET A 1 -1.53 -1.84 -3.21
C MET A 1 -1.92 -3.23 -3.67
N VAL A 2 -1.19 -3.80 -4.61
CA VAL A 2 -1.46 -5.13 -5.19
C VAL A 2 -0.19 -5.97 -5.24
N ALA A 3 -0.35 -7.27 -5.48
CA ALA A 3 0.76 -8.13 -5.85
C ALA A 3 1.12 -7.86 -7.32
N GLY A 4 2.40 -7.63 -7.58
CA GLY A 4 2.96 -7.49 -8.92
C GLY A 4 4.41 -7.97 -8.91
N SER A 5 5.22 -7.38 -9.76
CA SER A 5 6.65 -7.64 -9.81
C SER A 5 7.45 -6.34 -9.71
N ASP A 6 8.68 -6.42 -9.22
CA ASP A 6 9.66 -5.34 -9.30
C ASP A 6 10.29 -5.25 -10.71
N ALA A 7 11.27 -4.36 -10.87
CA ALA A 7 11.97 -4.15 -12.14
C ALA A 7 12.72 -5.41 -12.64
N GLU A 8 13.02 -6.35 -11.75
CA GLU A 8 13.70 -7.61 -12.07
C GLU A 8 12.73 -8.77 -12.30
N GLY A 9 11.41 -8.52 -12.25
CA GLY A 9 10.37 -9.54 -12.41
C GLY A 9 10.09 -10.33 -11.12
N SER A 10 10.76 -10.02 -10.01
CA SER A 10 10.56 -10.71 -8.73
C SER A 10 9.29 -10.24 -8.04
N PRO A 11 8.58 -11.13 -7.31
CA PRO A 11 7.28 -10.82 -6.74
C PRO A 11 7.36 -9.71 -5.68
N ALA A 12 6.60 -8.63 -5.89
CA ALA A 12 6.66 -7.42 -5.09
C ALA A 12 5.27 -6.83 -4.80
N LEU A 13 5.21 -6.01 -3.75
CA LEU A 13 4.06 -5.15 -3.49
C LEU A 13 4.19 -3.88 -4.32
N VAL A 14 3.17 -3.60 -5.12
CA VAL A 14 3.12 -2.42 -5.97
C VAL A 14 2.12 -1.42 -5.38
N PRO A 15 2.51 -0.15 -5.14
CA PRO A 15 1.57 0.88 -4.72
C PRO A 15 0.47 1.05 -5.76
N ASP A 16 -0.78 1.14 -5.30
CA ASP A 16 -1.95 1.40 -6.17
C ASP A 16 -2.82 2.45 -5.46
N PRO A 17 -2.42 3.73 -5.50
CA PRO A 17 -3.16 4.80 -4.84
C PRO A 17 -4.53 5.04 -5.48
N ASP A 18 -4.63 4.89 -6.81
CA ASP A 18 -5.87 5.10 -7.58
C ASP A 18 -6.83 3.91 -7.54
N ARG A 19 -6.44 2.78 -6.92
CA ARG A 19 -7.22 1.53 -6.85
C ARG A 19 -7.65 1.02 -8.23
N ARG A 20 -6.76 1.12 -9.22
CA ARG A 20 -7.04 0.77 -10.62
C ARG A 20 -6.59 -0.64 -10.99
N ALA A 21 -5.76 -1.27 -10.16
CA ALA A 21 -5.22 -2.57 -10.49
C ALA A 21 -6.31 -3.67 -10.39
N PRO A 22 -6.43 -4.56 -11.40
CA PRO A 22 -7.39 -5.65 -11.35
C PRO A 22 -7.00 -6.69 -10.29
N GLY A 23 -8.01 -7.33 -9.69
CA GLY A 23 -7.82 -8.44 -8.76
C GLY A 23 -7.86 -8.04 -7.29
N ARG A 24 -7.03 -8.70 -6.46
CA ARG A 24 -7.03 -8.52 -5.00
C ARG A 24 -6.03 -7.45 -4.59
N GLY A 25 -6.52 -6.44 -3.87
CA GLY A 25 -5.71 -5.40 -3.26
C GLY A 25 -5.61 -5.54 -1.73
N ALA A 26 -4.57 -4.92 -1.18
CA ALA A 26 -4.40 -4.67 0.24
C ALA A 26 -4.32 -3.16 0.51
N HIS A 27 -4.77 -2.76 1.70
CA HIS A 27 -4.76 -1.36 2.14
C HIS A 27 -4.14 -1.24 3.53
N VAL A 28 -3.42 -0.16 3.74
CA VAL A 28 -2.76 0.24 4.99
C VAL A 28 -2.71 1.76 4.98
N HIS A 29 -2.80 2.36 6.16
CA HIS A 29 -2.62 3.81 6.29
C HIS A 29 -1.26 4.25 5.73
N PRO A 30 -1.15 5.39 5.03
CA PRO A 30 0.08 5.87 4.41
C PRO A 30 1.02 6.48 5.46
N THR A 31 1.37 5.71 6.49
CA THR A 31 2.33 6.06 7.52
C THR A 31 3.36 4.95 7.66
N PRO A 32 4.65 5.29 7.93
CA PRO A 32 5.70 4.28 8.10
C PRO A 32 5.39 3.28 9.22
N GLN A 33 4.76 3.73 10.31
CA GLN A 33 4.42 2.90 11.46
C GLN A 33 3.38 1.82 11.13
N CYS A 34 2.31 2.19 10.42
CA CYS A 34 1.27 1.23 10.01
C CYS A 34 1.82 0.21 9.00
N TRP A 35 2.69 0.66 8.10
CA TRP A 35 3.40 -0.22 7.17
C TRP A 35 4.27 -1.25 7.87
N GLN A 36 5.18 -0.81 8.74
CA GLN A 36 6.06 -1.70 9.48
C GLN A 36 5.28 -2.73 10.32
N LEU A 37 4.19 -2.31 10.96
CA LEU A 37 3.33 -3.22 11.71
C LEU A 37 2.70 -4.29 10.79
N ALA A 38 2.22 -3.90 9.61
CA ALA A 38 1.63 -4.83 8.64
C ALA A 38 2.67 -5.83 8.09
N VAL A 39 3.89 -5.36 7.80
CA VAL A 39 5.01 -6.22 7.39
C VAL A 39 5.36 -7.22 8.49
N ARG A 40 5.58 -6.76 9.73
CA ARG A 40 5.90 -7.63 10.88
C ARG A 40 4.85 -8.73 11.08
N ARG A 41 3.57 -8.41 10.86
CA ARG A 41 2.45 -9.35 11.00
C ARG A 41 2.22 -10.23 9.77
N LYS A 42 3.03 -10.11 8.71
CA LYS A 42 2.87 -10.82 7.43
C LYS A 42 1.45 -10.63 6.85
N ALA A 43 0.91 -9.42 6.96
CA ALA A 43 -0.46 -9.14 6.56
C ALA A 43 -0.68 -9.23 5.04
N PHE A 44 0.29 -8.79 4.24
CA PHE A 44 0.11 -8.67 2.78
C PHE A 44 0.12 -10.01 2.04
N PRO A 45 1.04 -10.96 2.30
CA PRO A 45 0.96 -12.29 1.67
C PRO A 45 -0.38 -12.98 1.98
N ARG A 46 -0.90 -12.79 3.21
CA ARG A 46 -2.21 -13.32 3.62
C ARG A 46 -3.37 -12.64 2.90
N ALA A 47 -3.37 -11.31 2.81
CA ALA A 47 -4.43 -10.54 2.16
C ALA A 47 -4.49 -10.78 0.64
N LEU A 48 -3.32 -10.89 0.01
CA LEU A 48 -3.16 -11.08 -1.43
C LEU A 48 -3.17 -12.56 -1.85
N ARG A 49 -3.15 -13.49 -0.88
CA ARG A 49 -3.08 -14.95 -1.09
C ARG A 49 -1.88 -15.39 -1.93
N VAL A 50 -0.75 -14.70 -1.78
CA VAL A 50 0.50 -15.06 -2.46
C VAL A 50 1.34 -15.95 -1.54
N ARG A 51 1.93 -17.00 -2.12
CA ARG A 51 2.90 -17.85 -1.43
C ARG A 51 4.30 -17.25 -1.62
N GLY A 52 5.05 -17.09 -0.53
CA GLY A 52 6.42 -16.59 -0.55
C GLY A 52 6.57 -15.17 -0.01
N GLN A 53 7.81 -14.68 -0.03
CA GLN A 53 8.14 -13.31 0.35
C GLN A 53 7.79 -12.37 -0.79
N LEU A 54 7.11 -11.27 -0.46
CA LEU A 54 6.88 -10.16 -1.36
C LEU A 54 7.84 -9.05 -0.97
N SER A 55 8.60 -8.52 -1.92
CA SER A 55 9.39 -7.31 -1.68
C SER A 55 8.46 -6.12 -1.42
N GLY A 56 8.70 -5.42 -0.31
CA GLY A 56 7.92 -4.25 0.09
C GLY A 56 8.52 -2.90 -0.34
N ALA A 57 9.70 -2.91 -0.96
CA ALA A 57 10.52 -1.72 -1.16
C ALA A 57 9.82 -0.61 -1.94
N LEU A 58 9.06 -0.97 -2.99
CA LEU A 58 8.30 0.00 -3.80
C LEU A 58 7.23 0.74 -2.99
N VAL A 59 6.53 0.02 -2.12
CA VAL A 59 5.49 0.62 -1.26
C VAL A 59 6.10 1.42 -0.12
N GLU A 60 7.21 0.95 0.45
CA GLU A 60 7.93 1.68 1.48
C GLU A 60 8.44 3.04 0.96
N GLY A 61 9.05 3.06 -0.24
CA GLY A 61 9.45 4.31 -0.89
C GLY A 61 8.26 5.22 -1.20
N HIS A 62 7.14 4.66 -1.66
CA HIS A 62 5.92 5.44 -1.90
C HIS A 62 5.35 6.05 -0.61
N ILE A 63 5.33 5.31 0.50
CA ILE A 63 4.88 5.81 1.79
C ILE A 63 5.84 6.90 2.29
N ALA A 64 7.16 6.68 2.19
CA ALA A 64 8.14 7.67 2.59
C ALA A 64 8.01 8.98 1.79
N SER A 65 7.70 8.89 0.49
CA SER A 65 7.50 10.07 -0.36
C SER A 65 6.16 10.78 -0.15
N SER A 66 5.11 10.06 0.27
CA SER A 66 3.76 10.62 0.47
C SER A 66 3.52 11.09 1.91
N PHE A 67 4.29 10.58 2.87
CA PHE A 67 4.18 10.95 4.27
C PHE A 67 4.97 12.23 4.55
N SER A 68 4.26 13.33 4.87
CA SER A 68 4.87 14.53 5.46
C SER A 68 4.77 14.47 6.98
N PRO A 69 5.88 14.44 7.74
CA PRO A 69 5.86 14.38 9.20
C PRO A 69 5.41 15.69 9.87
N THR A 70 5.15 16.77 9.12
CA THR A 70 4.80 18.09 9.66
C THR A 70 3.34 18.44 9.32
N GLY A 71 2.43 18.26 10.29
CA GLY A 71 1.05 18.76 10.26
C GLY A 71 0.02 17.76 10.81
N PRO A 72 -1.09 18.22 11.44
CA PRO A 72 -2.02 17.34 12.14
C PRO A 72 -2.81 16.49 11.14
N LEU A 73 -2.71 15.15 11.25
CA LEU A 73 -3.63 14.12 10.72
C LEU A 73 -4.50 14.54 9.52
N GLN A 74 -3.90 14.78 8.34
CA GLN A 74 -4.65 15.03 7.11
C GLN A 74 -4.52 13.85 6.15
N HIS A 75 -5.43 12.89 6.26
CA HIS A 75 -5.94 12.18 5.10
C HIS A 75 -7.40 11.81 5.37
N ARG A 76 -8.27 12.83 5.37
CA ARG A 76 -9.70 12.64 5.12
C ARG A 76 -9.80 12.48 3.60
N PRO A 77 -10.08 11.29 3.04
CA PRO A 77 -10.53 11.25 1.66
C PRO A 77 -11.86 12.00 1.67
N GLU A 78 -11.90 13.14 1.01
CA GLU A 78 -13.14 13.77 0.58
C GLU A 78 -13.88 12.80 -0.34
N THR A 79 -14.71 11.94 0.24
CA THR A 79 -15.76 11.29 -0.55
C THR A 79 -16.76 12.39 -0.87
N GLY A 80 -16.49 13.10 -1.96
CA GLY A 80 -17.41 14.06 -2.55
C GLY A 80 -18.77 13.39 -2.74
N ALA A 81 -19.74 13.94 -2.00
CA ALA A 81 -21.15 13.76 -2.29
C ALA A 81 -21.38 14.15 -3.75
N ARG A 82 -21.81 13.19 -4.56
CA ARG A 82 -22.40 13.47 -5.87
C ARG A 82 -23.91 13.54 -5.66
N SER A 83 -24.41 14.78 -5.62
CA SER A 83 -25.81 15.11 -5.87
C SER A 83 -26.11 14.88 -7.35
N SER A 84 -27.16 14.12 -7.64
CA SER A 84 -28.25 14.39 -8.62
C SER A 84 -29.23 13.24 -8.58
#